data_AF-A0A420E5W0-F1
#
_entry.id   AF-A0A420E5W0-F1
#
_cell.length_a   1.000
_cell.length_b   1.000
_cell.length_c   1.000
_cell.angle_alpha   90.00
_cell.angle_beta   90.00
_cell.angle_gamma   90.00
#
_symmetry.space_group_name_H-M   'P 1'
#
loop_
_entity.id
_entity.type
_entity.pdbx_description
1 polymer ?
#
loop_
_entity_poly.entity_id
_entity_poly.type
_entity_poly.pdbx_seq_one_letter_code
_entity_poly.pdbx_strand_id
1 'polypeptide(L)'
;MDNSILVLHVAAMLSGISKFSVGGMGALILPLLLLAFPGQQALAILIPMFLVADLLTMVCYRKNINWKVLLRLLALMAVGCVLGAVLMNSINTHQFARIIGLTILGMLLLSIYLEYNQTQIRTSSLAQSSSGIFAGFISMTANSAGPIMSLYLLEEKLGKPSYVSTRAWLAGMVNIIKIPLLVSIGALNTQTALLSLSALPSLLLGAWLGYKLLKRISFTQLTWSVRCLIVLAAGSLLLN
;
A
#
# COMPACT_ATOMS: atom_id res chain seq x y z
N MET A 1 -5.39 3.43 -26.07
CA MET A 1 -5.02 2.17 -25.38
C MET A 1 -3.53 2.14 -25.03
N ASP A 2 -2.64 2.63 -25.91
CA ASP A 2 -1.19 2.63 -25.67
C ASP A 2 -0.75 3.41 -24.43
N ASN A 3 -1.35 4.58 -24.18
CA ASN A 3 -1.02 5.37 -22.98
C ASN A 3 -1.35 4.63 -21.67
N SER A 4 -2.45 3.87 -21.61
CA SER A 4 -2.84 3.14 -20.39
C SER A 4 -1.88 1.99 -20.08
N ILE A 5 -1.39 1.28 -21.11
CA ILE A 5 -0.42 0.19 -20.94
C ILE A 5 0.94 0.75 -20.53
N LEU A 6 1.35 1.89 -21.11
CA LEU A 6 2.57 2.57 -20.70
C LEU A 6 2.51 3.03 -19.24
N VAL A 7 1.41 3.67 -18.83
CA VAL A 7 1.19 4.06 -17.43
C VAL A 7 1.21 2.85 -16.50
N LEU A 8 0.60 1.72 -16.91
CA LEU A 8 0.65 0.48 -16.15
C LEU A 8 2.08 -0.01 -15.91
N HIS A 9 2.91 -0.05 -16.95
CA HIS A 9 4.29 -0.53 -16.86
C HIS A 9 5.17 0.43 -16.04
N VAL A 10 4.96 1.74 -16.17
CA VAL A 10 5.61 2.75 -15.33
C VAL A 10 5.19 2.60 -13.87
N ALA A 11 3.90 2.46 -13.59
CA ALA A 11 3.38 2.23 -12.24
C ALA A 11 3.93 0.93 -11.64
N ALA A 12 4.00 -0.14 -12.43
CA ALA A 12 4.58 -1.42 -12.03
C ALA A 12 6.06 -1.30 -11.68
N MET A 13 6.84 -0.61 -12.52
CA MET A 13 8.26 -0.37 -12.27
C MET A 13 8.48 0.49 -11.02
N LEU A 14 7.72 1.57 -10.84
CA LEU A 14 7.72 2.38 -9.61
C LEU A 14 7.31 1.56 -8.39
N SER A 15 6.38 0.61 -8.54
CA SER A 15 6.00 -0.32 -7.47
C SER A 15 7.15 -1.20 -7.05
N GLY A 16 7.85 -1.81 -8.02
CA GLY A 16 9.05 -2.59 -7.79
C GLY A 16 10.11 -1.78 -7.05
N ILE A 17 10.41 -0.57 -7.54
CA ILE A 17 11.38 0.32 -6.89
C ILE A 17 10.90 0.64 -5.47
N SER A 18 9.62 1.01 -5.26
CA SER A 18 9.10 1.38 -3.95
C SER A 18 9.17 0.25 -2.92
N LYS A 19 8.86 -0.97 -3.33
CA LYS A 19 8.69 -2.12 -2.43
C LYS A 19 10.04 -2.72 -2.02
N PHE A 20 11.05 -2.57 -2.87
CA PHE A 20 12.40 -3.07 -2.65
C PHE A 20 13.44 -1.95 -2.37
N SER A 21 13.02 -0.68 -2.34
CA SER A 21 13.78 0.44 -1.77
C SER A 21 13.33 0.76 -0.33
N VAL A 22 13.89 1.80 0.30
CA VAL A 22 13.68 2.13 1.73
C VAL A 22 12.24 2.56 2.09
N GLY A 23 11.29 2.44 1.16
CA GLY A 23 9.87 2.73 1.37
C GLY A 23 9.52 4.21 1.19
N GLY A 24 8.33 4.49 0.65
CA GLY A 24 7.80 5.85 0.52
C GLY A 24 6.96 6.06 -0.75
N MET A 25 7.37 5.49 -1.88
CA MET A 25 6.67 5.66 -3.18
C MET A 25 5.33 4.92 -3.27
N GLY A 26 5.00 4.06 -2.29
CA GLY A 26 3.83 3.21 -2.29
C GLY A 26 2.51 3.96 -2.48
N ALA A 27 2.40 5.15 -1.88
CA ALA A 27 1.22 5.99 -1.92
C ALA A 27 0.94 6.61 -3.30
N LEU A 28 1.93 6.68 -4.19
CA LEU A 28 1.81 7.26 -5.53
C LEU A 28 1.29 6.30 -6.58
N ILE A 29 1.47 5.01 -6.35
CA ILE A 29 1.24 3.99 -7.36
C ILE A 29 -0.25 3.90 -7.71
N LEU A 30 -1.12 3.91 -6.70
CA LEU A 30 -2.56 3.83 -6.92
C LEU A 30 -3.13 5.06 -7.66
N PRO A 31 -2.80 6.31 -7.28
CA PRO A 31 -3.11 7.50 -8.08
C PRO A 31 -2.67 7.41 -9.54
N LEU A 32 -1.45 6.93 -9.79
CA LEU A 32 -0.94 6.79 -11.15
C LEU A 32 -1.77 5.78 -11.95
N LEU A 33 -2.15 4.65 -11.34
CA LEU A 33 -3.03 3.67 -11.99
C LEU A 33 -4.43 4.23 -12.22
N LEU A 34 -4.96 5.07 -11.32
CA LEU A 34 -6.27 5.71 -11.49
C LEU A 34 -6.33 6.64 -12.71
N LEU A 35 -5.20 7.24 -13.13
CA LEU A 35 -5.13 8.04 -14.36
C LEU A 35 -5.34 7.19 -15.62
N ALA A 36 -5.01 5.89 -15.57
CA ALA A 36 -5.11 4.97 -16.70
C ALA A 36 -6.32 4.01 -16.62
N PHE A 37 -6.75 3.66 -15.41
CA PHE A 37 -7.81 2.70 -15.13
C PHE A 37 -8.77 3.30 -14.10
N PRO A 38 -9.96 3.77 -14.51
CA PRO A 38 -10.86 4.46 -13.62
C PRO A 38 -11.46 3.52 -12.56
N GLY A 39 -11.61 4.05 -11.34
CA GLY A 39 -12.36 3.38 -10.28
C GLY A 39 -11.63 2.19 -9.65
N GLN A 40 -12.40 1.21 -9.21
CA GLN A 40 -11.90 0.07 -8.45
C GLN A 40 -10.97 -0.86 -9.27
N GLN A 41 -10.99 -0.76 -10.60
CA GLN A 41 -10.12 -1.52 -11.48
C GLN A 41 -8.63 -1.24 -11.23
N ALA A 42 -8.26 0.00 -10.87
CA ALA A 42 -6.89 0.35 -10.52
C ALA A 42 -6.36 -0.50 -9.34
N LEU A 43 -7.18 -0.69 -8.30
CA LEU A 43 -6.82 -1.56 -7.17
C LEU A 43 -6.74 -3.03 -7.59
N ALA A 44 -7.69 -3.49 -8.40
CA ALA A 44 -7.72 -4.86 -8.87
C ALA A 44 -6.48 -5.21 -9.71
N ILE A 45 -5.97 -4.26 -10.51
CA ILE A 45 -4.73 -4.44 -11.26
C ILE A 45 -3.51 -4.42 -10.32
N LEU A 46 -3.55 -3.58 -9.28
CA LEU A 46 -2.44 -3.42 -8.34
C LEU A 46 -2.19 -4.67 -7.47
N ILE A 47 -3.26 -5.28 -6.94
CA ILE A 47 -3.15 -6.31 -5.90
C ILE A 47 -2.42 -7.58 -6.36
N PRO A 48 -2.71 -8.19 -7.53
CA PRO A 48 -2.00 -9.40 -7.96
C PRO A 48 -0.50 -9.17 -8.17
N MET A 49 -0.13 -8.00 -8.69
CA MET A 49 1.28 -7.62 -8.85
C MET A 49 1.98 -7.49 -7.50
N PHE A 50 1.29 -6.87 -6.54
CA PHE A 50 1.79 -6.71 -5.18
C PHE A 50 1.92 -8.05 -4.48
N LEU A 51 0.98 -8.97 -4.70
CA LEU A 51 0.99 -10.31 -4.14
C LEU A 51 2.27 -11.06 -4.52
N VAL A 52 2.68 -11.02 -5.79
CA VAL A 52 3.93 -11.65 -6.23
C VAL A 52 5.14 -11.08 -5.48
N ALA A 53 5.20 -9.75 -5.34
CA ALA A 53 6.26 -9.11 -4.57
C ALA A 53 6.18 -9.43 -3.06
N ASP A 54 4.98 -9.55 -2.50
CA ASP A 54 4.78 -9.93 -1.10
C ASP A 54 5.22 -11.36 -0.85
N LEU A 55 4.89 -12.31 -1.75
CA LEU A 55 5.32 -13.70 -1.63
C LEU A 55 6.84 -13.81 -1.62
N LEU A 56 7.54 -13.07 -2.48
CA LEU A 56 9.01 -13.01 -2.48
C LEU A 56 9.54 -12.49 -1.13
N THR A 57 8.97 -11.39 -0.63
CA THR A 57 9.42 -10.83 0.66
C THR A 57 9.07 -11.73 1.86
N MET A 58 7.92 -12.40 1.86
CA MET A 58 7.52 -13.38 2.88
C MET A 58 8.49 -14.57 2.92
N VAL A 59 8.90 -15.08 1.75
CA VAL A 59 9.89 -16.17 1.64
C VAL A 59 11.26 -15.72 2.16
N CYS A 60 11.71 -14.52 1.78
CA CYS A 60 12.98 -13.96 2.28
C CYS A 60 12.95 -13.73 3.80
N TYR A 61 11.84 -13.21 4.34
CA TYR A 61 11.67 -12.85 5.75
C TYR A 61 10.77 -13.84 6.50
N ARG A 62 11.01 -15.14 6.33
CA ARG A 62 10.24 -16.21 6.99
C ARG A 62 10.64 -16.53 8.43
N LYS A 63 11.71 -15.92 8.94
CA LYS A 63 12.23 -16.16 10.30
C LYS A 63 11.85 -15.00 11.23
N ASN A 64 11.79 -15.26 12.54
CA ASN A 64 11.58 -14.23 13.59
C ASN A 64 10.23 -13.49 13.54
N ILE A 65 9.20 -14.09 12.93
CA ILE A 65 7.85 -13.52 12.85
C ILE A 65 7.21 -13.53 14.25
N ASN A 66 6.66 -12.41 14.69
CA ASN A 66 5.82 -12.37 15.88
C ASN A 66 4.36 -12.66 15.51
N TRP A 67 3.97 -13.94 15.54
CA TRP A 67 2.65 -14.41 15.15
C TRP A 67 1.51 -13.81 16.00
N LYS A 68 1.74 -13.54 17.28
CA LYS A 68 0.73 -12.98 18.17
C LYS A 68 0.36 -11.55 17.75
N VAL A 69 1.36 -10.73 17.47
CA VAL A 69 1.16 -9.36 16.97
C VAL A 69 0.57 -9.37 15.56
N LEU A 70 1.12 -10.23 14.68
CA LEU A 70 0.65 -10.40 13.31
C LEU A 70 -0.86 -10.72 13.27
N LEU A 71 -1.29 -11.79 13.94
CA LEU A 71 -2.68 -12.28 13.85
C LEU A 71 -3.67 -11.30 14.48
N ARG A 72 -3.29 -10.64 15.59
CA ARG A 72 -4.12 -9.60 16.22
C ARG A 72 -4.35 -8.44 15.26
N LEU A 73 -3.29 -7.90 14.68
CA LEU A 73 -3.40 -6.78 13.75
C LEU A 73 -4.10 -7.20 12.46
N LEU A 74 -3.80 -8.39 11.94
CA LEU A 74 -4.45 -8.93 10.75
C LEU A 74 -5.97 -9.07 10.94
N ALA A 75 -6.43 -9.55 12.09
CA ALA A 75 -7.86 -9.67 12.38
C ALA A 75 -8.57 -8.32 12.38
N LEU A 76 -7.97 -7.30 13.01
CA LEU A 76 -8.49 -5.93 12.99
C LEU A 76 -8.49 -5.34 11.58
N MET A 77 -7.41 -5.56 10.83
CA MET A 77 -7.30 -5.12 9.44
C MET A 77 -8.31 -5.83 8.54
N ALA A 78 -8.63 -7.10 8.79
CA ALA A 78 -9.63 -7.84 8.02
C ALA A 78 -11.00 -7.17 8.14
N VAL A 79 -11.40 -6.77 9.36
CA VAL A 79 -12.64 -5.99 9.59
C VAL A 79 -12.61 -4.68 8.80
N GLY A 80 -11.50 -3.94 8.87
CA GLY A 80 -11.31 -2.72 8.08
C GLY A 80 -11.39 -2.95 6.58
N CYS A 81 -10.82 -4.05 6.08
CA CYS A 81 -10.86 -4.40 4.66
C CYS A 81 -12.31 -4.70 4.20
N VAL A 82 -13.09 -5.42 5.01
CA VAL A 82 -14.51 -5.68 4.71
C VAL A 82 -15.28 -4.35 4.65
N LEU A 83 -15.09 -3.45 5.62
CA LEU A 83 -15.73 -2.13 5.60
C LEU A 83 -15.33 -1.31 4.36
N GLY A 84 -14.05 -1.35 3.98
CA GLY A 84 -13.57 -0.71 2.76
C GLY A 84 -14.19 -1.30 1.49
N ALA A 85 -14.34 -2.63 1.42
CA ALA A 85 -14.97 -3.32 0.31
C ALA A 85 -16.45 -2.94 0.15
N VAL A 86 -17.19 -2.92 1.25
CA VAL A 86 -18.60 -2.52 1.29
C VAL A 86 -18.77 -1.07 0.82
N LEU A 87 -17.93 -0.16 1.33
CA LEU A 87 -17.93 1.24 0.90
C LEU A 87 -17.66 1.33 -0.60
N MET A 88 -16.61 0.65 -1.09
CA MET A 88 -16.26 0.64 -2.51
C MET A 88 -17.44 0.18 -3.37
N ASN A 89 -18.09 -0.92 -3.00
CA ASN A 89 -19.25 -1.44 -3.74
C ASN A 89 -20.43 -0.46 -3.82
N SER A 90 -20.49 0.52 -2.91
CA SER A 90 -21.61 1.45 -2.78
C SER A 90 -21.35 2.83 -3.41
N ILE A 91 -20.15 3.08 -3.94
CA ILE A 91 -19.73 4.39 -4.48
C ILE A 91 -19.43 4.33 -5.97
N ASN A 92 -19.62 5.46 -6.66
CA ASN A 92 -19.26 5.60 -8.06
C ASN A 92 -17.76 5.92 -8.25
N THR A 93 -17.29 5.87 -9.50
CA THR A 93 -15.90 6.13 -9.88
C THR A 93 -15.35 7.48 -9.40
N HIS A 94 -16.15 8.55 -9.47
CA HIS A 94 -15.74 9.90 -9.04
C HIS A 94 -15.59 9.98 -7.51
N GLN A 95 -16.55 9.42 -6.77
CA GLN A 95 -16.51 9.33 -5.31
C GLN A 95 -15.30 8.50 -4.85
N PHE A 96 -15.01 7.39 -5.54
CA PHE A 96 -13.85 6.55 -5.26
C PHE A 96 -12.53 7.33 -5.42
N ALA A 97 -12.37 8.04 -6.54
CA ALA A 97 -11.19 8.89 -6.79
C ALA A 97 -11.02 9.96 -5.69
N ARG A 98 -12.11 10.64 -5.31
CA ARG A 98 -12.10 11.69 -4.27
C ARG A 98 -11.74 11.13 -2.89
N ILE A 99 -12.31 9.98 -2.50
CA ILE A 99 -12.00 9.31 -1.22
C ILE A 99 -10.52 8.92 -1.17
N ILE A 100 -9.97 8.37 -2.26
CA ILE A 100 -8.55 8.02 -2.34
C ILE A 100 -7.67 9.26 -2.21
N GLY A 101 -7.98 10.33 -2.95
CA GLY A 101 -7.24 11.59 -2.88
C GLY A 101 -7.18 12.14 -1.45
N LEU A 102 -8.33 12.21 -0.77
CA LEU A 102 -8.40 12.64 0.63
C LEU A 102 -7.63 11.72 1.58
N THR A 103 -7.74 10.41 1.38
CA THR A 103 -7.05 9.42 2.24
C THR A 103 -5.54 9.52 2.08
N ILE A 104 -5.04 9.70 0.86
CA ILE A 104 -3.61 9.86 0.58
C ILE A 104 -3.07 11.15 1.19
N LEU A 105 -3.80 12.27 1.07
CA LEU A 105 -3.42 13.53 1.73
C LEU A 105 -3.40 13.38 3.24
N GLY A 106 -4.44 12.75 3.82
CA GLY A 106 -4.49 12.48 5.25
C GLY A 106 -3.30 11.63 5.72
N MET A 107 -2.93 10.59 4.97
CA MET A 107 -1.76 9.75 5.28
C MET A 107 -0.45 10.49 5.10
N LEU A 108 -0.34 11.38 4.11
CA LEU A 108 0.84 12.21 3.90
C LEU A 108 1.03 13.17 5.09
N LEU A 109 -0.03 13.89 5.47
CA LEU A 109 -0.01 14.81 6.61
C LEU A 109 0.31 14.09 7.91
N LEU A 110 -0.32 12.93 8.15
CA LEU A 110 -0.02 12.08 9.30
C LEU A 110 1.46 11.64 9.30
N SER A 111 1.99 11.24 8.14
CA SER A 111 3.39 10.82 8.02
C SER A 111 4.36 11.97 8.33
N ILE A 112 4.07 13.19 7.88
CA ILE A 112 4.88 14.39 8.18
C ILE A 112 4.80 14.73 9.67
N TYR A 113 3.59 14.71 10.23
CA TYR A 113 3.35 15.00 11.65
C TYR A 113 4.12 14.04 12.56
N LEU A 114 4.06 12.73 12.29
CA LEU A 114 4.75 11.71 13.07
C LEU A 114 6.27 11.86 13.01
N GLU A 115 6.81 12.24 11.85
CA GLU A 115 8.25 12.46 11.68
C GLU A 115 8.72 13.72 12.43
N TYR A 116 7.94 14.80 12.39
CA TYR A 116 8.30 16.05 13.06
C TYR A 116 8.19 15.96 14.58
N ASN A 117 7.14 15.31 15.10
CA ASN A 117 6.87 15.32 16.53
C ASN A 117 7.59 14.21 17.32
N GLN A 118 8.28 13.26 16.67
CA GLN A 118 8.93 12.10 17.31
C GLN A 118 8.06 11.44 18.40
N THR A 119 6.74 11.52 18.26
CA THR A 119 5.83 11.26 19.35
C THR A 119 5.79 9.76 19.61
N GLN A 120 6.25 9.35 20.80
CA GLN A 120 5.86 8.05 21.35
C GLN A 120 4.38 8.15 21.74
N ILE A 121 3.50 7.93 20.75
CA ILE A 121 2.08 7.85 21.01
C ILE A 121 1.88 6.61 21.88
N ARG A 122 1.64 6.80 23.18
CA ARG A 122 1.15 5.72 24.04
C ARG A 122 -0.32 5.53 23.72
N THR A 123 -0.63 4.68 22.74
CA THR A 123 -2.01 4.35 22.42
C THR A 123 -2.61 3.49 23.54
N SER A 124 -3.79 3.86 24.02
CA SER A 124 -4.62 2.96 24.82
C SER A 124 -4.98 1.71 24.00
N SER A 125 -5.38 0.61 24.67
CA SER A 125 -5.82 -0.61 23.99
C SER A 125 -6.92 -0.36 22.94
N LEU A 126 -7.79 0.63 23.19
CA LEU A 126 -8.82 1.09 22.26
C LEU A 126 -8.24 1.81 21.04
N ALA A 127 -7.28 2.72 21.24
CA ALA A 127 -6.61 3.43 20.14
C ALA A 127 -5.76 2.48 19.27
N GLN A 128 -5.19 1.44 19.88
CA GLN A 128 -4.48 0.39 19.17
C GLN A 128 -5.45 -0.47 18.34
N SER A 129 -6.60 -0.84 18.90
CA SER A 129 -7.60 -1.63 18.17
C SER A 129 -8.22 -0.86 17.00
N SER A 130 -8.53 0.42 17.20
CA SER A 130 -9.08 1.28 16.15
C SER A 130 -8.06 1.53 15.04
N SER A 131 -6.78 1.75 15.36
CA SER A 131 -5.74 1.94 14.34
C SER A 131 -5.57 0.73 13.43
N GLY A 132 -5.75 -0.50 13.94
CA GLY A 132 -5.77 -1.71 13.13
C GLY A 132 -6.94 -1.76 12.14
N ILE A 133 -8.14 -1.39 12.57
CA ILE A 133 -9.32 -1.31 11.68
C ILE A 133 -9.12 -0.22 10.62
N PHE A 134 -8.67 0.98 11.03
CA PHE A 134 -8.36 2.07 10.11
C PHE A 134 -7.27 1.69 9.11
N ALA A 135 -6.22 0.98 9.55
CA ALA A 135 -5.18 0.47 8.66
C ALA A 135 -5.76 -0.50 7.62
N GLY A 136 -6.66 -1.39 8.02
CA GLY A 136 -7.38 -2.28 7.10
C GLY A 136 -8.19 -1.52 6.07
N PHE A 137 -8.99 -0.56 6.54
CA PHE A 137 -9.84 0.29 5.68
C PHE A 137 -9.00 1.07 4.66
N ILE A 138 -7.97 1.78 5.12
CA ILE A 138 -7.06 2.57 4.26
C ILE A 138 -6.28 1.67 3.32
N SER A 139 -5.94 0.45 3.75
CA SER A 139 -5.28 -0.52 2.89
C SER A 139 -6.21 -0.93 1.75
N MET A 140 -7.48 -1.22 2.04
CA MET A 140 -8.46 -1.62 1.03
C MET A 140 -8.78 -0.47 0.07
N THR A 141 -9.02 0.75 0.57
CA THR A 141 -9.48 1.87 -0.26
C THR A 141 -8.34 2.59 -0.98
N ALA A 142 -7.25 2.92 -0.29
CA ALA A 142 -6.17 3.76 -0.81
C ALA A 142 -4.83 3.02 -0.97
N ASN A 143 -4.75 1.75 -0.55
CA ASN A 143 -3.52 0.95 -0.55
C ASN A 143 -2.31 1.66 0.08
N SER A 144 -2.56 2.54 1.05
CA SER A 144 -1.56 3.44 1.65
C SER A 144 -1.52 3.34 3.18
N ALA A 145 -1.86 2.18 3.75
CA ALA A 145 -1.87 1.95 5.20
C ALA A 145 -0.47 1.80 5.83
N GLY A 146 0.60 1.84 5.03
CA GLY A 146 1.97 1.61 5.46
C GLY A 146 2.40 2.42 6.70
N PRO A 147 2.13 3.73 6.78
CA PRO A 147 2.47 4.52 7.97
C PRO A 147 1.78 4.04 9.25
N ILE A 148 0.48 3.76 9.21
CA ILE A 148 -0.29 3.28 10.37
C ILE A 148 0.20 1.90 10.80
N MET A 149 0.41 0.99 9.84
CA MET A 149 0.95 -0.34 10.13
C MET A 149 2.35 -0.27 10.75
N SER A 150 3.19 0.64 10.27
CA SER A 150 4.54 0.85 10.81
C SER A 150 4.48 1.36 12.25
N LEU A 151 3.61 2.35 12.52
CA LEU A 151 3.42 2.93 13.84
C LEU A 151 2.93 1.87 14.84
N TYR A 152 1.90 1.09 14.48
CA TYR A 152 1.41 -0.01 15.31
C TYR A 152 2.52 -0.99 15.67
N LEU A 153 3.31 -1.43 14.69
CA LEU A 153 4.38 -2.40 14.91
C LEU A 153 5.57 -1.83 15.69
N LEU A 154 5.80 -0.51 15.63
CA LEU A 154 6.80 0.18 16.45
C LEU A 154 6.36 0.23 17.92
N GLU A 155 5.07 0.44 18.20
CA GLU A 155 4.51 0.45 19.56
C GLU A 155 4.58 -0.92 20.24
N GLU A 156 4.54 -2.00 19.48
CA GLU A 156 4.73 -3.38 19.96
C GLU A 156 6.19 -3.70 20.36
N LYS A 157 7.12 -2.72 20.23
CA LYS A 157 8.53 -2.80 20.67
C LYS A 157 9.28 -4.04 20.16
N LEU A 158 8.95 -4.46 18.94
CA LEU A 158 9.59 -5.61 18.30
C LEU A 158 11.07 -5.31 18.04
N GLY A 159 11.94 -6.31 18.26
CA GLY A 159 13.32 -6.24 17.78
C GLY A 159 13.37 -6.11 16.26
N LYS A 160 14.38 -5.43 15.72
CA LYS A 160 14.51 -5.11 14.28
C LYS A 160 14.24 -6.32 13.34
N PRO A 161 14.78 -7.54 13.58
CA PRO A 161 14.48 -8.69 12.72
C PRO A 161 13.01 -9.12 12.76
N SER A 162 12.38 -8.99 13.92
CA SER A 162 10.96 -9.35 14.10
C SER A 162 10.02 -8.29 13.53
N TYR A 163 10.36 -7.01 13.67
CA TYR A 163 9.63 -5.91 13.04
C TYR A 163 9.59 -6.07 11.51
N VAL A 164 10.74 -6.26 10.87
CA VAL A 164 10.82 -6.40 9.40
C VAL A 164 10.03 -7.62 8.92
N SER A 165 10.21 -8.77 9.59
CA SER A 165 9.57 -10.02 9.17
C SER A 165 8.06 -10.00 9.40
N THR A 166 7.61 -9.51 10.56
CA THR A 166 6.19 -9.37 10.89
C THR A 166 5.50 -8.40 9.93
N ARG A 167 6.16 -7.29 9.59
CA ARG A 167 5.63 -6.31 8.61
C ARG A 167 5.51 -6.89 7.20
N ALA A 168 6.51 -7.65 6.74
CA ALA A 168 6.48 -8.29 5.42
C ALA A 168 5.32 -9.29 5.32
N TRP A 169 5.16 -10.15 6.34
CA TRP A 169 4.06 -11.10 6.41
C TRP A 169 2.69 -10.42 6.52
N LEU A 170 2.58 -9.35 7.30
CA LEU A 170 1.34 -8.59 7.43
C LEU A 170 0.92 -7.99 6.08
N ALA A 171 1.84 -7.40 5.32
CA ALA A 171 1.55 -6.84 4.00
C ALA A 171 1.03 -7.91 3.03
N GLY A 172 1.68 -9.08 2.99
CA GLY A 172 1.25 -10.19 2.16
C GLY A 172 -0.10 -10.77 2.57
N MET A 173 -0.31 -11.05 3.86
CA MET A 173 -1.57 -11.62 4.34
C MET A 173 -2.76 -10.67 4.17
N VAL A 174 -2.57 -9.37 4.38
CA VAL A 174 -3.62 -8.37 4.11
C VAL A 174 -3.98 -8.35 2.62
N ASN A 175 -2.98 -8.41 1.72
CA ASN A 175 -3.26 -8.45 0.29
C ASN A 175 -3.94 -9.75 -0.14
N ILE A 176 -3.65 -10.88 0.51
CA ILE A 176 -4.40 -12.13 0.32
C ILE A 176 -5.88 -11.95 0.72
N ILE A 177 -6.16 -11.33 1.88
CA ILE A 177 -7.54 -11.07 2.34
C ILE A 177 -8.32 -10.19 1.35
N LYS A 178 -7.64 -9.25 0.68
CA LYS A 178 -8.30 -8.39 -0.31
C LYS A 178 -8.77 -9.12 -1.56
N ILE A 179 -8.12 -10.23 -1.97
CA ILE A 179 -8.47 -10.95 -3.19
C ILE A 179 -9.96 -11.35 -3.22
N PRO A 180 -10.49 -12.13 -2.25
CA PRO A 180 -11.90 -12.50 -2.27
C PRO A 180 -12.83 -11.29 -2.17
N LEU A 181 -12.43 -10.23 -1.46
CA LEU A 181 -13.22 -8.99 -1.36
C LEU A 181 -13.30 -8.26 -2.70
N LEU A 182 -12.19 -8.12 -3.41
CA LEU A 182 -12.14 -7.51 -4.75
C LEU A 182 -12.87 -8.33 -5.81
N VAL A 183 -12.85 -9.66 -5.70
CA VAL A 183 -13.65 -10.55 -6.55
C VAL A 183 -15.14 -10.35 -6.26
N SER A 184 -15.53 -10.25 -4.98
CA SER A 184 -16.93 -10.11 -4.58
C SER A 184 -17.61 -8.83 -5.08
N ILE A 185 -16.84 -7.74 -5.23
CA ILE A 185 -17.32 -6.46 -5.79
C ILE A 185 -17.13 -6.36 -7.31
N GLY A 186 -16.66 -7.43 -7.97
CA GLY A 186 -16.44 -7.48 -9.42
C GLY A 186 -15.22 -6.70 -9.94
N ALA A 187 -14.44 -6.08 -9.06
CA ALA A 187 -13.25 -5.32 -9.43
C ALA A 187 -12.12 -6.24 -9.95
N LEU A 188 -11.87 -7.37 -9.27
CA LEU A 188 -10.89 -8.37 -9.68
C LEU A 188 -11.57 -9.45 -10.54
N ASN A 189 -11.19 -9.51 -11.80
CA ASN A 189 -11.67 -10.45 -12.80
C ASN A 189 -10.52 -10.92 -13.70
N THR A 190 -10.81 -11.78 -14.68
CA THR A 190 -9.79 -12.33 -15.59
C THR A 190 -9.02 -11.25 -16.34
N GLN A 191 -9.69 -10.18 -16.78
CA GLN A 191 -9.07 -9.09 -17.53
C GLN A 191 -8.12 -8.27 -16.64
N THR A 192 -8.55 -7.87 -15.43
CA THR A 192 -7.69 -7.11 -14.52
C THR A 192 -6.52 -7.96 -14.01
N ALA A 193 -6.73 -9.26 -13.79
CA ALA A 193 -5.65 -10.18 -13.44
C ALA A 193 -4.62 -10.36 -14.57
N LEU A 194 -5.06 -10.47 -15.84
CA LEU A 194 -4.15 -10.55 -16.99
C LEU A 194 -3.33 -9.26 -17.17
N LEU A 195 -3.95 -8.09 -16.97
CA LEU A 195 -3.25 -6.81 -16.97
C LEU A 195 -2.17 -6.78 -15.88
N SER A 196 -2.50 -7.20 -14.65
CA SER A 196 -1.52 -7.34 -13.57
C SER A 196 -0.35 -8.24 -13.96
N LEU A 197 -0.63 -9.43 -14.53
CA LEU A 197 0.41 -10.37 -14.92
C LEU A 197 1.33 -9.79 -16.01
N SER A 198 0.76 -9.07 -17.00
CA SER A 198 1.52 -8.48 -18.09
C SER A 198 2.59 -7.51 -17.63
N ALA A 199 2.36 -6.81 -16.50
CA ALA A 199 3.27 -5.80 -16.00
C ALA A 199 4.21 -6.34 -14.88
N LEU A 200 4.15 -7.64 -14.56
CA LEU A 200 5.10 -8.29 -13.66
C LEU A 200 6.58 -8.14 -14.09
N PRO A 201 6.95 -8.25 -15.38
CA PRO A 201 8.33 -8.04 -15.80
C PRO A 201 8.83 -6.64 -15.42
N SER A 202 8.02 -5.60 -15.64
CA SER A 202 8.36 -4.22 -15.24
C SER A 202 8.48 -4.07 -13.73
N LEU A 203 7.62 -4.74 -12.96
CA LEU A 203 7.72 -4.77 -11.50
C LEU A 203 9.04 -5.40 -11.04
N LEU A 204 9.42 -6.54 -11.60
CA LEU A 204 10.67 -7.24 -11.23
C LEU A 204 11.91 -6.45 -11.64
N LEU A 205 11.89 -5.82 -12.82
CA LEU A 205 12.94 -4.89 -13.25
C LEU A 205 13.05 -3.69 -12.30
N GLY A 206 11.91 -3.10 -11.92
CA GLY A 206 11.86 -2.03 -10.92
C GLY A 206 12.41 -2.46 -9.57
N ALA A 207 12.08 -3.67 -9.10
CA ALA A 207 12.60 -4.23 -7.86
C ALA A 207 14.12 -4.37 -7.90
N TRP A 208 14.66 -4.91 -9.00
CA TRP A 208 16.10 -5.05 -9.20
C TRP A 208 16.83 -3.70 -9.27
N LEU A 209 16.25 -2.73 -9.98
CA LEU A 209 16.77 -1.36 -10.03
C LEU A 209 16.73 -0.70 -8.65
N GLY A 210 15.62 -0.82 -7.92
CA GLY A 210 15.46 -0.31 -6.56
C GLY A 210 16.51 -0.87 -5.60
N TYR A 211 16.76 -2.18 -5.67
CA TYR A 211 17.82 -2.85 -4.91
C TYR A 211 19.21 -2.29 -5.25
N LYS A 212 19.51 -2.03 -6.52
CA LYS A 212 20.78 -1.42 -6.95
C LYS A 212 20.90 0.05 -6.54
N LEU A 213 19.83 0.83 -6.66
CA LEU A 213 19.74 2.25 -6.29
C LEU A 213 19.94 2.46 -4.77
N LEU A 214 19.49 1.50 -3.95
CA LEU A 214 19.70 1.50 -2.50
C LEU A 214 21.17 1.62 -2.11
N LYS A 215 22.09 1.16 -2.97
CA LYS A 215 23.53 1.21 -2.73
C LYS A 215 24.15 2.58 -3.04
N ARG A 216 23.41 3.51 -3.66
CA ARG A 216 23.97 4.78 -4.19
C ARG A 216 23.24 6.05 -3.76
N ILE A 217 22.03 5.99 -3.23
CA ILE A 217 21.23 7.19 -2.87
C ILE A 217 21.12 7.34 -1.34
N SER A 218 21.29 8.58 -0.85
CA SER A 218 21.10 8.91 0.56
C SER A 218 19.60 8.94 0.92
N PHE A 219 19.25 8.36 2.08
CA PHE A 219 17.87 8.16 2.56
C PHE A 219 17.01 9.44 2.52
N THR A 220 17.59 10.61 2.73
CA THR A 220 16.87 11.88 2.90
C THR A 220 16.34 12.48 1.60
N GLN A 221 17.05 12.30 0.48
CA GLN A 221 16.69 12.92 -0.81
C GLN A 221 15.51 12.21 -1.48
N LEU A 222 15.47 10.88 -1.39
CA LEU A 222 14.38 10.06 -1.94
C LEU A 222 13.03 10.41 -1.29
N THR A 223 13.00 10.57 0.04
CA THR A 223 11.77 10.83 0.80
C THR A 223 11.13 12.16 0.44
N TRP A 224 11.94 13.21 0.18
CA TRP A 224 11.44 14.53 -0.22
C TRP A 224 10.85 14.56 -1.64
N SER A 225 11.52 13.95 -2.61
CA SER A 225 11.01 13.88 -4.00
C SER A 225 9.66 13.15 -4.07
N VAL A 226 9.51 12.09 -3.28
CA VAL A 226 8.26 11.33 -3.20
C VAL A 226 7.13 12.14 -2.57
N ARG A 227 7.41 12.91 -1.52
CA ARG A 227 6.40 13.78 -0.89
C ARG A 227 5.90 14.84 -1.84
N CYS A 228 6.78 15.50 -2.59
CA CYS A 228 6.38 16.49 -3.60
C CYS A 228 5.47 15.86 -4.67
N LEU A 229 5.81 14.65 -5.14
CA LEU A 229 4.97 13.94 -6.10
C LEU A 229 3.61 13.55 -5.51
N ILE A 230 3.53 13.20 -4.21
CA ILE A 230 2.26 12.82 -3.58
C ILE A 230 1.32 14.03 -3.52
N VAL A 231 1.86 15.21 -3.19
CA VAL A 231 1.10 16.46 -3.20
C VAL A 231 0.56 16.77 -4.59
N LEU A 232 1.38 16.61 -5.63
CA LEU A 232 0.97 16.83 -7.02
C LEU A 232 -0.10 15.82 -7.47
N ALA A 233 0.09 14.53 -7.19
CA ALA A 233 -0.85 13.47 -7.55
C ALA A 233 -2.21 13.65 -6.84
N ALA A 234 -2.18 13.94 -5.53
CA ALA A 234 -3.40 14.17 -4.78
C ALA A 234 -4.12 15.46 -5.20
N GLY A 235 -3.38 16.53 -5.50
CA GLY A 235 -3.95 17.76 -6.06
C GLY A 235 -4.65 17.52 -7.40
N SER A 236 -4.05 16.73 -8.29
CA SER A 236 -4.67 16.37 -9.57
C SER A 236 -5.94 15.53 -9.43
N LEU A 237 -6.01 14.66 -8.41
CA LEU A 237 -7.17 13.82 -8.12
C LEU A 237 -8.35 14.57 -7.52
N LEU A 238 -8.10 15.69 -6.82
CA LEU A 238 -9.15 16.52 -6.22
C LEU A 238 -9.80 17.51 -7.19
N LEU A 239 -9.12 17.82 -8.30
CA LEU A 239 -9.55 18.80 -9.30
C LEU A 239 -10.35 18.18 -10.46
N ASN A 240 -10.41 16.84 -10.55
CA ASN A 240 -11.24 16.06 -11.49
C ASN A 240 -12.52 15.52 -10.81
#